data_AF-A0A2S6QW42-F1
#
_entry.id   AF-A0A2S6QW42-F1
#
_cell.length_a   1.000
_cell.length_b   1.000
_cell.length_c   1.000
_cell.angle_alpha   90.00
_cell.angle_beta   90.00
_cell.angle_gamma   90.00
#
_symmetry.space_group_name_H-M   'P 1'
#
loop_
_entity.id
_entity.type
_entity.pdbx_description
1 polymer ?
#
loop_
_entity_poly.entity_id
_entity_poly.type
_entity_poly.pdbx_seq_one_letter_code
_entity_poly.pdbx_strand_id
1 'polypeptide(L)'
;MKKLDLTSLRKALTSLEKAIHRHLQDPADEEVRDSVIQRFEYSYELCWKMLSKELKMRTPSPTQSMSLDFNNLMREGARFGLIEDPEVWFEYRHCPRLLNHLA
;
A
#
# COMPACT_ATOMS: atom_id res chain seq x y z
N MET A 1 10.68 -20.62 -11.73
CA MET A 1 9.71 -19.96 -10.82
C MET A 1 9.55 -18.51 -11.26
N LYS A 2 8.32 -18.01 -11.40
CA LYS A 2 8.07 -16.61 -11.76
C LYS A 2 8.35 -15.76 -10.52
N LYS A 3 9.29 -14.81 -10.61
CA LYS A 3 9.63 -13.90 -9.50
C LYS A 3 8.72 -12.67 -9.59
N LEU A 4 8.21 -12.20 -8.45
CA LEU A 4 7.46 -10.94 -8.44
C LEU A 4 8.40 -9.77 -8.71
N ASP A 5 7.98 -8.91 -9.64
CA ASP A 5 8.63 -7.63 -9.88
C ASP A 5 8.05 -6.56 -8.95
N LEU A 6 8.92 -6.03 -8.08
CA LEU A 6 8.61 -4.98 -7.11
C LEU A 6 9.14 -3.60 -7.56
N THR A 7 9.62 -3.47 -8.79
CA THR A 7 10.25 -2.24 -9.29
C THR A 7 9.32 -1.03 -9.22
N SER A 8 8.05 -1.20 -9.58
CA SER A 8 7.04 -0.12 -9.49
C SER A 8 6.79 0.32 -8.05
N LEU A 9 6.64 -0.64 -7.12
CA LEU A 9 6.47 -0.36 -5.70
C LEU A 9 7.69 0.36 -5.12
N ARG A 10 8.91 -0.05 -5.47
CA ARG A 10 10.13 0.61 -5.02
C ARG A 10 10.19 2.07 -5.49
N LYS A 11 9.89 2.32 -6.77
CA LYS A 11 9.85 3.68 -7.32
C LYS A 11 8.79 4.55 -6.64
N ALA A 12 7.62 3.96 -6.37
CA ALA A 12 6.53 4.60 -5.66
C ALA A 12 6.94 5.04 -4.25
N LEU A 13 7.56 4.15 -3.47
CA LEU A 13 8.04 4.43 -2.12
C LEU A 13 9.14 5.51 -2.11
N THR A 14 10.11 5.45 -3.03
CA THR A 14 11.13 6.50 -3.17
C THR A 14 10.52 7.87 -3.52
N SER A 15 9.45 7.89 -4.32
CA SER A 15 8.75 9.12 -4.66
C SER A 15 7.97 9.67 -3.46
N LEU A 16 7.32 8.80 -2.68
CA LEU A 16 6.62 9.15 -1.45
C LEU A 16 7.57 9.74 -0.39
N GLU A 17 8.70 9.08 -0.16
CA GLU A 17 9.74 9.55 0.77
C GLU A 17 10.22 10.97 0.43
N LYS A 18 10.44 11.26 -0.86
CA LYS A 18 10.81 12.61 -1.32
C LYS A 18 9.73 13.66 -1.04
N ALA A 19 8.46 13.29 -1.19
CA ALA A 19 7.36 14.20 -0.94
C ALA A 19 7.20 14.48 0.56
N ILE A 20 7.31 13.45 1.40
CA ILE A 20 7.31 13.60 2.86
C ILE A 20 8.46 14.51 3.29
N HIS A 21 9.66 14.30 2.76
CA HIS A 21 10.81 15.15 3.10
C HIS A 21 10.55 16.62 2.76
N ARG A 22 9.95 16.92 1.60
CA ARG A 22 9.57 18.29 1.22
C ARG A 22 8.50 18.88 2.14
N HIS A 23 7.46 18.11 2.45
CA HIS A 23 6.40 18.55 3.36
C HIS A 23 6.96 18.91 4.74
N LEU A 24 7.95 18.17 5.24
CA LEU A 24 8.61 18.48 6.51
C LEU A 24 9.43 19.78 6.48
N GLN A 25 9.83 20.28 5.29
CA GLN A 25 10.52 21.58 5.18
C GLN A 25 9.55 22.75 5.16
N ASP A 26 8.36 22.56 4.59
CA ASP A 26 7.29 23.56 4.56
C ASP A 26 5.92 22.88 4.73
N PRO A 27 5.46 22.67 5.99
CA PRO A 27 4.19 22.00 6.24
C PRO A 27 2.96 22.81 5.81
N ALA A 28 3.10 24.13 5.63
CA ALA A 28 2.02 25.02 5.23
C ALA A 28 1.75 24.97 3.71
N ASP A 29 2.67 24.38 2.94
CA ASP A 29 2.51 24.17 1.50
C ASP A 29 1.48 23.06 1.22
N GLU A 30 0.26 23.49 0.90
CA GLU A 30 -0.87 22.62 0.59
C GLU A 30 -0.64 21.78 -0.67
N GLU A 31 0.07 22.31 -1.68
CA GLU A 31 0.37 21.56 -2.90
C GLU A 31 1.30 20.38 -2.59
N VAL A 32 2.29 20.60 -1.72
CA VAL A 32 3.19 19.55 -1.26
C VAL A 32 2.44 18.52 -0.39
N ARG A 33 1.54 18.96 0.49
CA ARG A 33 0.67 18.08 1.29
C ARG A 33 -0.18 17.18 0.39
N ASP A 34 -0.87 17.74 -0.59
CA ASP A 34 -1.70 16.99 -1.55
C ASP A 34 -0.85 16.00 -2.36
N SER A 35 0.36 16.42 -2.71
CA SER A 35 1.37 15.57 -3.32
C SER A 35 1.76 14.38 -2.42
N VAL A 36 1.84 14.52 -1.10
CA VAL A 36 2.11 13.41 -0.18
C VAL A 36 0.92 12.45 -0.15
N ILE A 37 -0.30 12.97 -0.04
CA ILE A 37 -1.54 12.19 0.00
C ILE A 37 -1.64 11.30 -1.25
N GLN A 38 -1.53 11.90 -2.43
CA GLN A 38 -1.63 11.16 -3.69
C GLN A 38 -0.54 10.08 -3.81
N ARG A 39 0.68 10.38 -3.34
CA ARG A 39 1.79 9.42 -3.35
C ARG A 39 1.61 8.27 -2.39
N PHE A 40 1.00 8.54 -1.23
CA PHE A 40 0.63 7.51 -0.29
C PHE A 40 -0.43 6.59 -0.90
N GLU A 41 -1.50 7.15 -1.49
CA GLU A 41 -2.61 6.38 -2.06
C GLU A 41 -2.15 5.38 -3.12
N TYR A 42 -1.36 5.81 -4.12
CA TYR A 42 -0.88 4.87 -5.14
C TYR A 42 0.15 3.87 -4.60
N SER A 43 0.96 4.26 -3.60
CA SER A 43 1.96 3.35 -3.01
C SER A 43 1.25 2.26 -2.23
N TYR A 44 0.24 2.64 -1.44
CA TYR A 44 -0.65 1.74 -0.74
C TYR A 44 -1.40 0.82 -1.71
N GLU A 45 -1.86 1.35 -2.85
CA GLU A 45 -2.51 0.54 -3.88
C GLU A 45 -1.58 -0.54 -4.44
N LEU A 46 -0.32 -0.16 -4.72
CA LEU A 46 0.69 -1.08 -5.20
C LEU A 46 1.00 -2.17 -4.17
N CYS A 47 1.05 -1.85 -2.88
CA CYS A 47 1.30 -2.84 -1.82
C CYS A 47 0.30 -4.01 -1.88
N TRP A 48 -1.01 -3.73 -1.86
CA TRP A 48 -2.00 -4.81 -1.87
C TRP A 48 -2.08 -5.53 -3.23
N LYS A 49 -1.77 -4.85 -4.34
CA LYS A 49 -1.62 -5.50 -5.66
C LYS A 49 -0.45 -6.49 -5.67
N MET A 50 0.68 -6.13 -5.05
CA MET A 50 1.85 -7.03 -4.92
C MET A 50 1.55 -8.20 -3.99
N LEU A 51 0.87 -7.95 -2.87
CA LEU A 51 0.40 -9.00 -1.96
C LEU A 51 -0.49 -10.02 -2.67
N SER A 52 -1.47 -9.54 -3.44
CA SER A 52 -2.35 -10.41 -4.23
C SER A 52 -1.58 -11.27 -5.24
N LYS A 53 -0.55 -10.71 -5.90
CA LYS A 53 0.29 -11.46 -6.83
C LYS A 53 1.13 -12.51 -6.09
N GLU A 54 1.74 -12.18 -4.96
CA GLU A 54 2.49 -13.15 -4.14
C GLU A 54 1.60 -14.33 -3.72
N LEU A 55 0.41 -14.06 -3.19
CA LEU A 55 -0.52 -15.09 -2.74
C LEU A 55 -0.97 -16.01 -3.88
N LYS A 56 -1.21 -15.45 -5.07
CA LYS A 56 -1.53 -16.23 -6.29
C LYS A 56 -0.37 -17.12 -6.75
N MET A 57 0.88 -16.70 -6.53
CA MET A 57 2.04 -17.53 -6.87
C MET A 57 2.29 -18.63 -5.85
N ARG A 58 1.92 -18.41 -4.58
CA ARG A 58 2.05 -19.39 -3.48
C ARG A 58 0.93 -20.43 -3.45
N THR A 59 -0.24 -20.10 -4.00
CA THR A 59 -1.42 -20.96 -3.94
C THR A 59 -1.70 -21.58 -5.32
N PRO A 60 -1.47 -22.89 -5.52
CA PRO A 60 -1.65 -23.54 -6.82
C PRO A 60 -3.11 -23.83 -7.21
N SER A 61 -4.10 -23.52 -6.35
CA SER A 61 -5.50 -23.87 -6.59
C SER A 61 -6.32 -22.72 -7.19
N PRO A 62 -6.89 -22.86 -8.40
CA PRO A 62 -7.70 -21.84 -9.06
C PRO A 62 -9.05 -21.56 -8.37
N THR A 63 -9.52 -22.43 -7.47
CA THR A 63 -10.77 -22.21 -6.71
C THR A 63 -10.62 -21.22 -5.56
N GLN A 64 -9.40 -20.97 -5.06
CA GLN A 64 -9.12 -19.87 -4.12
C GLN A 64 -8.73 -18.57 -4.84
N SER A 65 -8.58 -18.61 -6.18
CA SER A 65 -8.41 -17.42 -7.03
C SER A 65 -9.74 -16.67 -7.26
N MET A 66 -10.71 -16.79 -6.35
CA MET A 66 -11.71 -15.75 -6.23
C MET A 66 -10.96 -14.45 -5.92
N SER A 67 -11.33 -13.37 -6.59
CA SER A 67 -10.86 -12.04 -6.21
C SER A 67 -11.18 -11.84 -4.73
N LEU A 68 -10.21 -12.08 -3.85
CA LEU A 68 -10.37 -11.81 -2.43
C LEU A 68 -10.75 -10.34 -2.33
N ASP A 69 -11.83 -10.05 -1.63
CA ASP A 69 -12.05 -8.68 -1.17
C ASP A 69 -10.82 -8.24 -0.36
N PHE A 70 -10.63 -6.94 -0.26
CA PHE A 70 -9.45 -6.36 0.37
C PHE A 70 -9.20 -6.89 1.79
N ASN A 71 -10.26 -7.12 2.57
CA ASN A 71 -10.15 -7.56 3.95
C ASN A 71 -9.63 -9.00 4.01
N ASN A 72 -10.19 -9.88 3.18
CA ASN A 72 -9.75 -11.26 3.05
C ASN A 72 -8.34 -11.36 2.48
N LEU A 73 -7.97 -10.48 1.55
CA LEU A 73 -6.62 -10.39 1.01
C LEU A 73 -5.59 -10.10 2.11
N MET A 74 -5.86 -9.12 2.98
CA MET A 74 -4.96 -8.78 4.09
C MET A 74 -4.87 -9.91 5.11
N ARG A 75 -6.01 -10.48 5.52
CA ARG A 75 -6.03 -11.63 6.45
C ARG A 75 -5.25 -12.82 5.90
N GLU A 76 -5.38 -13.11 4.61
CA GLU A 76 -4.60 -14.16 3.96
C GLU A 76 -3.10 -13.80 3.93
N GLY A 77 -2.76 -12.55 3.61
CA GLY A 77 -1.39 -12.06 3.71
C GLY A 77 -0.76 -12.32 5.08
N ALA A 78 -1.52 -12.06 6.16
CA ALA A 78 -1.07 -12.32 7.53
C ALA A 78 -0.89 -13.81 7.81
N ARG A 79 -1.81 -14.67 7.35
CA ARG A 79 -1.69 -16.14 7.48
C ARG A 79 -0.43 -16.69 6.82
N PHE A 80 -0.02 -16.12 5.69
CA PHE A 80 1.21 -16.47 4.99
C PHE A 80 2.48 -15.76 5.52
N GLY A 81 2.36 -14.95 6.58
CA GLY A 81 3.47 -14.19 7.17
C GLY A 81 4.03 -13.09 6.25
N LEU A 82 3.23 -12.59 5.30
CA LEU A 82 3.63 -11.52 4.37
C LEU A 82 3.37 -10.12 4.95
N ILE A 83 2.44 -10.01 5.88
CA ILE A 83 2.16 -8.80 6.66
C ILE A 83 1.97 -9.22 8.12
N GLU A 84 2.30 -8.33 9.06
CA GLU A 84 2.21 -8.63 10.49
C GLU A 84 0.78 -8.45 11.02
N ASP A 85 0.20 -7.28 10.80
CA ASP A 85 -1.13 -6.93 11.28
C ASP A 85 -2.03 -6.49 10.10
N PRO A 86 -3.08 -7.27 9.75
CA PRO A 86 -4.02 -6.91 8.70
C PRO A 86 -4.92 -5.72 9.06
N GLU A 87 -5.12 -5.41 10.35
CA GLU A 87 -6.06 -4.37 10.80
C GLU A 87 -5.55 -2.96 10.51
N VAL A 88 -4.24 -2.74 10.66
CA VAL A 88 -3.55 -1.50 10.31
C VAL A 88 -3.80 -1.11 8.84
N TRP A 89 -3.89 -2.10 7.95
CA TRP A 89 -4.21 -1.84 6.54
C TRP A 89 -5.64 -1.35 6.33
N PHE A 90 -6.59 -1.74 7.18
CA PHE A 90 -7.96 -1.24 7.10
C PHE A 90 -8.02 0.24 7.46
N GLU A 91 -7.21 0.69 8.42
CA GLU A 91 -7.10 2.10 8.81
C GLU A 91 -6.49 2.95 7.69
N TYR A 92 -5.43 2.45 7.05
CA TYR A 92 -4.79 3.13 5.92
C TYR A 92 -5.72 3.39 4.73
N ARG A 93 -6.76 2.56 4.55
CA ARG A 93 -7.79 2.78 3.53
C ARG A 93 -8.61 4.05 3.76
N HIS A 94 -8.67 4.54 5.00
CA HIS A 94 -9.41 5.73 5.42
C HIS A 94 -8.49 6.95 5.61
N CYS A 95 -7.19 6.79 5.39
CA CYS A 95 -6.15 7.78 5.66
C CYS A 95 -6.25 9.12 4.91
N PRO A 96 -6.98 9.28 3.78
CA PRO A 96 -7.19 10.62 3.20
C PRO A 96 -7.78 11.63 4.21
N ARG A 97 -8.50 11.16 5.24
CA ARG A 97 -9.04 12.04 6.31
C ARG A 97 -8.06 12.35 7.44
N LEU A 98 -7.09 11.47 7.71
CA LEU A 98 -6.09 11.66 8.77
C LEU A 98 -4.98 12.62 8.34
N LEU A 99 -4.57 12.58 7.06
CA LEU A 99 -3.61 13.53 6.49
C LEU A 99 -4.17 14.95 6.37
N ASN A 100 -5.49 15.11 6.29
CA ASN A 100 -6.15 16.43 6.36
C ASN A 100 -6.00 17.11 7.74
N HIS A 101 -5.68 16.37 8.80
CA HIS A 101 -5.45 16.92 10.14
C HIS A 101 -3.98 17.27 10.40
N LEU A 102 -3.09 17.09 9.42
CA LEU A 102 -1.71 17.59 9.47
C LEU A 102 -1.61 19.09 9.09
N ALA A 103 -2.76 19.78 9.00
CA ALA A 103 -2.86 21.23 8.84
C ALA A 103 -2.67 21.97 10.17
#